data_AF-A0A542CUR8-F1
#
_entry.id   AF-A0A542CUR8-F1
#
_cell.length_a   1.000
_cell.length_b   1.000
_cell.length_c   1.000
_cell.angle_alpha   90.00
_cell.angle_beta   90.00
_cell.angle_gamma   90.00
#
_symmetry.space_group_name_H-M   'P 1'
#
loop_
_entity.id
_entity.type
_entity.pdbx_description
1 polymer ?
#
loop_
_entity_poly.entity_id
_entity_poly.type
_entity_poly.pdbx_seq_one_letter_code
_entity_poly.pdbx_strand_id
1 'polypeptide(L)'
;MVLTEGEPLARAGLTEPEVAAHLAFVPHRELHGHGVSAATALLAVRAVYGALVVTERGTPIRYLTGGSGLAPGSVDLALEGCLLELDGRVVDTATAPHPLRWVAPAGWPPISARSER
;
A
#
# COMPACT_ATOMS: atom_id res chain seq x y z
N MET A 1 -10.27 -6.03 3.37
CA MET A 1 -10.73 -6.78 2.18
C MET A 1 -9.91 -6.34 0.97
N VAL A 2 -9.73 -7.22 -0.02
CA VAL A 2 -8.96 -6.94 -1.25
C VAL A 2 -9.80 -6.08 -2.20
N LEU A 3 -9.18 -5.12 -2.87
CA LEU A 3 -9.72 -4.37 -4.01
C LEU A 3 -9.27 -5.01 -5.31
N THR A 4 -10.12 -4.95 -6.32
CA THR A 4 -9.70 -5.30 -7.68
C THR A 4 -9.09 -4.09 -8.36
N GLU A 5 -8.03 -4.28 -9.14
CA GLU A 5 -7.46 -3.20 -9.93
C GLU A 5 -8.51 -2.64 -10.91
N GLY A 6 -8.58 -1.31 -11.02
CA GLY A 6 -9.59 -0.61 -11.82
C GLY A 6 -10.98 -0.55 -11.19
N GLU A 7 -11.20 -1.20 -10.04
CA GLU A 7 -12.46 -1.11 -9.30
C GLU A 7 -12.60 0.29 -8.69
N PRO A 8 -13.72 0.99 -8.92
CA PRO A 8 -13.98 2.27 -8.28
C PRO A 8 -14.10 2.11 -6.75
N LEU A 9 -13.41 2.95 -5.99
CA LEU A 9 -13.57 2.98 -4.54
C LEU A 9 -14.91 3.64 -4.17
N ALA A 10 -15.87 2.83 -3.73
CA ALA A 10 -17.18 3.32 -3.29
C ALA A 10 -17.05 4.18 -2.02
N ARG A 11 -17.45 5.45 -2.10
CA ARG A 11 -17.46 6.39 -0.97
C ARG A 11 -18.67 6.26 -0.05
N ALA A 12 -19.73 5.61 -0.52
CA ALA A 12 -20.98 5.52 0.24
C ALA A 12 -20.73 4.84 1.60
N GLY A 13 -20.99 5.57 2.68
CA GLY A 13 -20.78 5.09 4.06
C GLY A 13 -19.39 5.34 4.65
N LEU A 14 -18.47 5.97 3.91
CA LEU A 14 -17.18 6.45 4.42
C LEU A 14 -17.31 7.90 4.87
N THR A 15 -16.64 8.27 5.95
CA THR A 15 -16.70 9.63 6.52
C THR A 15 -15.41 10.38 6.21
N GLU A 16 -14.28 9.77 6.55
CA GLU A 16 -12.94 10.33 6.37
C GLU A 16 -12.00 9.26 5.78
N PRO A 17 -12.21 8.88 4.51
CA PRO A 17 -11.35 7.91 3.86
C PRO A 17 -10.00 8.53 3.48
N GLU A 18 -8.94 7.80 3.79
CA GLU A 18 -7.56 8.13 3.40
C GLU A 18 -6.98 7.00 2.57
N VAL A 19 -6.25 7.35 1.52
CA VAL A 19 -5.54 6.41 0.66
C VAL A 19 -4.03 6.62 0.83
N ALA A 20 -3.33 5.52 1.09
CA ALA A 20 -1.91 5.51 1.38
C ALA A 20 -1.18 4.46 0.55
N ALA A 21 0.04 4.78 0.09
CA ALA A 21 0.94 3.81 -0.52
C ALA A 21 1.78 3.12 0.57
N HIS A 22 1.93 1.80 0.43
CA HIS A 22 2.60 0.91 1.37
C HIS A 22 3.39 -0.17 0.61
N LEU A 23 4.26 -0.88 1.33
CA LEU A 23 4.78 -2.18 0.90
C LEU A 23 4.03 -3.31 1.61
N ALA A 24 3.60 -4.31 0.85
CA ALA A 24 3.04 -5.54 1.38
C ALA A 24 4.09 -6.66 1.37
N PHE A 25 4.29 -7.31 2.51
CA PHE A 25 5.23 -8.41 2.68
C PHE A 25 4.49 -9.74 2.71
N VAL A 26 4.83 -10.66 1.80
CA VAL A 26 4.25 -12.01 1.76
C VAL A 26 5.23 -12.98 2.41
N PRO A 27 4.93 -13.53 3.61
CA PRO A 27 5.81 -14.49 4.27
C PRO A 27 5.77 -15.87 3.59
N HIS A 28 6.85 -16.65 3.71
CA HIS A 28 6.87 -18.09 3.36
C HIS A 28 7.02 -19.00 4.58
N ARG A 29 7.24 -18.43 5.76
CA ARG A 29 7.34 -19.16 7.03
C ARG A 29 6.85 -18.28 8.17
N GLU A 30 6.41 -18.93 9.23
CA GLU A 30 5.91 -18.23 10.41
C GLU A 30 7.04 -17.54 11.19
N LEU A 31 6.70 -16.43 11.85
CA LEU A 31 7.56 -15.71 12.77
C LEU A 31 6.90 -15.71 14.14
N HIS A 32 7.63 -16.13 15.17
CA HIS A 32 7.13 -16.24 16.54
C HIS A 32 8.14 -15.67 17.54
N GLY A 33 7.61 -15.19 18.66
CA GLY A 33 8.41 -14.76 19.82
C GLY A 33 8.80 -13.28 19.83
N HIS A 34 9.16 -12.80 21.02
CA HIS A 34 9.71 -11.47 21.21
C HIS A 34 11.20 -11.45 20.80
N GLY A 35 11.65 -10.39 20.13
CA GLY A 35 13.06 -10.24 19.72
C GLY A 35 13.38 -10.67 18.28
N VAL A 36 12.37 -10.93 17.44
CA VAL A 36 12.58 -11.08 16.00
C VAL A 36 13.16 -9.77 15.44
N SER A 37 14.39 -9.83 14.92
CA SER A 37 15.03 -8.68 14.28
C SER A 37 14.43 -8.42 12.90
N ALA A 38 14.60 -7.20 12.38
CA ALA A 38 14.20 -6.87 11.01
C ALA A 38 14.86 -7.81 9.97
N ALA A 39 16.14 -8.16 10.18
CA ALA A 39 16.85 -9.10 9.33
C ALA A 39 16.21 -10.50 9.35
N THR A 40 15.88 -11.02 10.54
CA THR A 40 15.18 -12.31 10.68
C THR A 40 13.79 -12.27 10.03
N ALA A 41 13.07 -11.16 10.19
CA ALA A 41 11.76 -10.97 9.56
C ALA A 41 11.88 -10.97 8.02
N LEU A 42 12.85 -10.25 7.45
CA LEU A 42 13.09 -10.22 6.01
C LEU A 42 13.48 -11.60 5.46
N LEU A 43 14.24 -12.40 6.21
CA LEU A 43 14.52 -13.80 5.85
C LEU A 43 13.29 -14.71 5.89
N ALA A 44 12.14 -14.28 6.42
CA ALA A 44 10.87 -15.00 6.36
C ALA A 44 9.96 -14.50 5.24
N VAL A 45 10.33 -13.42 4.54
CA VAL A 45 9.58 -12.85 3.43
C VAL A 45 9.92 -13.58 2.13
N ARG A 46 8.90 -14.01 1.40
CA ARG A 46 9.01 -14.57 0.06
C ARG A 46 9.08 -13.47 -1.00
N ALA A 47 8.19 -12.50 -0.88
CA ALA A 47 8.01 -11.45 -1.87
C ALA A 47 7.50 -10.16 -1.21
N VAL A 48 7.87 -9.04 -1.81
CA VAL A 48 7.40 -7.70 -1.48
C VAL A 48 6.64 -7.15 -2.68
N TYR A 49 5.49 -6.55 -2.42
CA TYR A 49 4.66 -5.88 -3.42
C TYR A 49 4.48 -4.42 -3.05
N GLY A 50 4.36 -3.55 -4.04
CA GLY A 50 3.69 -2.27 -3.83
C GLY A 50 2.25 -2.51 -3.39
N ALA A 51 1.69 -1.64 -2.56
CA ALA A 51 0.33 -1.76 -2.11
C ALA A 51 -0.31 -0.38 -1.90
N LEU A 52 -1.61 -0.31 -2.13
CA LEU A 52 -2.45 0.81 -1.79
C LEU A 52 -3.38 0.38 -0.67
N VAL A 53 -3.43 1.13 0.42
CA VAL A 53 -4.27 0.85 1.58
C VAL A 53 -5.27 1.99 1.74
N VAL A 54 -6.53 1.63 1.91
CA VAL A 54 -7.59 2.57 2.26
C VAL A 54 -7.88 2.44 3.75
N THR A 55 -7.85 3.56 4.46
CA THR A 55 -8.21 3.65 5.87
C THR A 55 -9.42 4.56 6.05
N GLU A 56 -10.21 4.29 7.09
CA GLU A 56 -11.30 5.15 7.57
C GLU A 56 -11.01 5.46 9.03
N ARG A 57 -10.84 6.74 9.38
CA ARG A 57 -10.45 7.16 10.75
C ARG A 57 -9.29 6.34 11.32
N GLY A 58 -8.27 6.11 10.49
CA GLY A 58 -7.06 5.36 10.85
C GLY A 58 -7.21 3.83 10.87
N THR A 59 -8.38 3.28 10.58
CA THR A 59 -8.59 1.82 10.50
C THR A 59 -8.49 1.34 9.05
N PRO A 60 -7.60 0.39 8.72
CA PRO A 60 -7.54 -0.20 7.38
C PRO A 60 -8.81 -0.98 7.04
N ILE A 61 -9.45 -0.64 5.92
CA ILE A 61 -10.71 -1.27 5.47
C ILE A 61 -10.55 -2.04 4.15
N ARG A 62 -9.63 -1.58 3.30
CA ARG A 62 -9.39 -2.11 1.95
C ARG A 62 -7.92 -2.02 1.57
N TYR A 63 -7.46 -2.90 0.69
CA TYR A 63 -6.13 -2.79 0.10
C TYR A 63 -6.09 -3.37 -1.32
N LEU A 64 -5.14 -2.89 -2.13
CA LEU A 64 -4.77 -3.43 -3.43
C LEU A 64 -3.25 -3.71 -3.40
N THR A 65 -2.81 -4.84 -3.93
CA THR A 65 -1.37 -5.10 -4.18
C THR A 65 -1.05 -4.83 -5.64
N GLY A 66 0.19 -4.44 -5.91
CA GLY A 66 0.73 -4.36 -7.27
C GLY A 66 0.85 -5.70 -7.96
N GLY A 67 1.12 -5.65 -9.27
CA GLY A 67 1.15 -6.82 -10.13
C GLY A 67 2.43 -7.65 -9.98
N SER A 68 3.54 -7.01 -9.61
CA SER A 68 4.86 -7.65 -9.56
C SER A 68 5.38 -7.79 -8.14
N GLY A 69 5.60 -9.04 -7.72
CA GLY A 69 6.30 -9.35 -6.48
C GLY A 69 7.81 -9.41 -6.69
N LEU A 70 8.57 -8.70 -5.85
CA LEU A 70 10.03 -8.71 -5.85
C LEU A 70 10.58 -9.49 -4.66
N ALA A 71 11.75 -10.09 -4.81
CA ALA A 71 12.46 -10.64 -3.66
C ALA A 71 12.89 -9.49 -2.73
N PRO A 72 12.81 -9.65 -1.39
CA PRO A 72 13.12 -8.56 -0.47
C PRO A 72 14.58 -8.06 -0.58
N GLY A 73 15.50 -8.89 -1.06
CA GLY A 73 16.90 -8.51 -1.29
C GLY A 73 17.20 -7.93 -2.68
N SER A 74 16.21 -7.88 -3.59
CA SER A 74 16.40 -7.32 -4.94
C SER A 74 16.01 -5.85 -5.05
N VAL A 75 15.66 -5.22 -3.92
CA VAL A 75 15.14 -3.86 -3.85
C VAL A 75 15.61 -3.18 -2.57
N ASP A 76 15.90 -1.88 -2.63
CA ASP A 76 16.19 -1.11 -1.42
C ASP A 76 14.89 -0.62 -0.80
N LEU A 77 14.38 -1.39 0.16
CA LEU A 77 13.12 -1.11 0.85
C LEU A 77 13.08 0.27 1.53
N ALA A 78 14.24 0.86 1.85
CA ALA A 78 14.30 2.18 2.48
C ALA A 78 14.15 3.32 1.45
N LEU A 79 14.58 3.08 0.21
CA LEU A 79 14.59 4.08 -0.85
C LEU A 79 13.46 3.90 -1.86
N GLU A 80 12.68 2.83 -1.73
CA GLU A 80 11.71 2.51 -2.75
C GLU A 80 10.61 3.56 -2.87
N GLY A 81 10.61 4.22 -4.03
CA GLY A 81 9.76 5.36 -4.32
C GLY A 81 8.31 4.93 -4.55
N CYS A 82 7.39 5.71 -4.01
CA CYS A 82 5.97 5.60 -4.23
C CYS A 82 5.46 6.88 -4.89
N LEU A 83 4.69 6.71 -5.96
CA LEU A 83 3.94 7.77 -6.60
C LEU A 83 2.46 7.46 -6.40
N LEU A 84 1.71 8.42 -5.85
CA LEU A 84 0.26 8.35 -5.83
C LEU A 84 -0.28 9.20 -6.97
N GLU A 85 -0.97 8.55 -7.90
CA GLU A 85 -1.58 9.20 -9.04
C GLU A 85 -3.10 9.16 -8.96
N LEU A 86 -3.72 10.29 -9.27
CA LEU A 86 -5.16 10.41 -9.43
C LEU A 86 -5.43 11.02 -10.80
N ASP A 87 -6.23 10.32 -11.61
CA ASP A 87 -6.60 10.73 -12.97
C ASP A 87 -5.40 11.12 -13.86
N GLY A 88 -4.31 10.35 -13.77
CA GLY A 88 -3.09 10.56 -14.55
C GLY A 88 -2.22 11.72 -14.07
N ARG A 89 -2.49 12.24 -12.86
CA ARG A 89 -1.69 13.28 -12.22
C ARG A 89 -1.11 12.75 -10.92
N VAL A 90 0.21 12.85 -10.77
CA VAL A 90 0.89 12.65 -9.48
C VAL A 90 0.38 13.69 -8.48
N VAL A 91 -0.28 13.22 -7.44
CA VAL A 91 -0.81 14.05 -6.34
C VAL A 91 0.06 14.00 -5.10
N ASP A 92 0.88 12.97 -4.95
CA ASP A 92 1.80 12.81 -3.82
C ASP A 92 2.97 11.87 -4.17
N THR A 93 4.13 12.07 -3.52
CA THR A 93 5.36 11.29 -3.75
C THR A 93 6.17 11.09 -2.47
N ALA A 94 6.67 9.89 -2.22
CA ALA A 94 7.44 9.56 -1.02
C ALA A 94 8.27 8.30 -1.22
N THR A 95 8.98 7.88 -0.18
CA THR A 95 9.65 6.58 -0.07
C THR A 95 8.85 5.68 0.86
N ALA A 96 8.90 4.37 0.67
CA ALA A 96 8.16 3.37 1.46
C ALA A 96 8.21 3.53 3.01
N PRO A 97 9.31 3.96 3.66
CA PRO A 97 9.34 4.19 5.11
C PRO A 97 8.49 5.39 5.57
N HIS A 98 8.15 6.29 4.66
CA HIS A 98 7.34 7.49 4.88
C HIS A 98 6.06 7.37 4.04
N PRO A 99 5.09 6.54 4.47
CA PRO A 99 3.93 6.22 3.64
C PRO A 99 3.13 7.49 3.29
N LEU A 100 2.75 7.57 2.01
CA LEU A 100 1.91 8.64 1.46
C LEU A 100 0.58 8.68 2.21
N ARG A 101 0.03 9.88 2.41
CA ARG A 101 -1.27 10.05 3.03
C ARG A 101 -2.08 11.05 2.23
N TRP A 102 -3.00 10.54 1.42
CA TRP A 102 -3.94 11.39 0.71
C TRP A 102 -5.31 11.32 1.36
N VAL A 103 -5.77 12.46 1.85
CA VAL A 103 -7.14 12.65 2.37
C VAL A 103 -7.99 13.20 1.25
N ALA A 104 -9.08 12.51 0.93
CA ALA A 104 -10.00 12.95 -0.10
C ALA A 104 -10.67 14.29 0.26
N PRO A 105 -10.62 15.32 -0.60
CA PRO A 105 -11.43 16.52 -0.42
C PRO A 105 -12.92 16.21 -0.49
N ALA A 106 -13.73 17.05 0.18
CA ALA A 106 -15.18 17.00 0.06
C ALA A 106 -15.62 17.20 -1.41
N GLY A 107 -16.51 16.33 -1.91
CA GLY A 107 -17.09 16.43 -3.27
C GLY A 107 -16.33 15.75 -4.42
N TRP A 108 -15.29 14.96 -4.12
CA TRP A 108 -14.42 14.35 -5.14
C TRP A 108 -15.03 13.08 -5.80
N PRO A 109 -14.82 12.84 -7.13
CA PRO A 109 -15.40 11.72 -7.89
C PRO A 109 -14.86 10.31 -7.51
N PRO A 110 -15.49 9.20 -7.94
CA PRO A 110 -14.95 7.87 -7.70
C PRO A 110 -13.57 7.68 -8.36
N ILE A 111 -12.60 7.20 -7.59
CA ILE A 111 -11.23 6.91 -8.06
C ILE A 111 -11.09 5.42 -8.38
N SER A 112 -10.41 5.11 -9.49
CA SER A 112 -10.04 3.72 -9.83
C SER A 112 -8.62 3.48 -9.32
N ALA A 113 -8.43 2.50 -8.44
CA ALA A 113 -7.09 2.17 -7.96
C ALA A 113 -6.32 1.40 -9.05
N ARG A 114 -5.09 1.83 -9.35
CA ARG A 114 -4.17 1.16 -10.29
C ARG A 114 -2.79 1.05 -9.66
N SER A 115 -2.06 -0.01 -9.97
CA SER A 115 -0.66 -0.17 -9.55
C SER A 115 0.24 -0.19 -10.76
N GLU A 116 1.08 0.83 -10.93
CA GLU A 116 2.13 0.85 -11.95
C GLU A 116 3.39 0.12 -11.44
N ARG A 117 3.25 -1.20 -11.23
CA ARG A 117 4.29 -2.25 -11.17
C ARG A 117 3.72 -3.48 -10.48
#